data_AF-A0AA41UHM6-F1
#
_entry.id   AF-A0AA41UHM6-F1
#
_cell.length_a   1.000
_cell.length_b   1.000
_cell.length_c   1.000
_cell.angle_alpha   90.00
_cell.angle_beta   90.00
_cell.angle_gamma   90.00
#
_symmetry.space_group_name_H-M   'P 1'
#
loop_
_entity.id
_entity.type
_entity.pdbx_description
1 polymer ?
#
loop_
_entity_poly.entity_id
_entity_poly.type
_entity_poly.pdbx_seq_one_letter_code
_entity_poly.pdbx_strand_id
1 'polypeptide(L)'
;MASNDKKGKRPLWLSMEEQILQHESQLLSGSHPEAAIKQIAKGLDEAGYNVSRHGGNLIKLRFAVDRAREVKKPLLKDFNAAVSTLSLEDVIDPYVATTKLIDSLGSTWFELNSAERRADVVAILVKTKLDLLIAKAKALPGDEGIRLLVEEEIDHSVIISAMGITEEKLKEVIAQIEKERAERARVAALLEKVADKTDEEKVRHLIDNNVAEALILEMAKVDKGVIEAVNKAMEEELKEKQRLAEEEAARKKKEAEGPALEDIEPEAMLEYIDSIREIMEFSDQEKEIRTMCEQSSIPKALVDIAVSDPAKLDELEKEAQG
;
A
#
# COMPACT_ATOMS: atom_id res chain seq x y z
N MET A 1 -3.08 -12.98 32.87
CA MET A 1 -2.34 -13.07 34.16
C MET A 1 -0.85 -12.92 33.82
N ALA A 2 -0.04 -12.06 34.40
CA ALA A 2 -0.14 -11.20 35.57
C ALA A 2 0.49 -9.83 35.26
N SER A 3 -0.16 -8.79 35.78
CA SER A 3 0.38 -7.45 35.97
C SER A 3 1.58 -7.51 36.92
N ASN A 4 2.72 -6.94 36.53
CA ASN A 4 3.52 -6.13 37.46
C ASN A 4 4.50 -5.23 36.70
N ASP A 5 3.95 -4.16 36.15
CA ASP A 5 4.73 -3.01 35.70
C ASP A 5 5.21 -2.24 36.94
N LYS A 6 6.20 -2.79 37.66
CA LYS A 6 6.99 -2.00 38.60
C LYS A 6 7.84 -1.10 37.73
N LYS A 7 7.61 0.22 37.76
CA LYS A 7 8.57 1.25 37.26
C LYS A 7 9.99 0.82 37.64
N GLY A 8 10.69 0.21 36.68
CA GLY A 8 11.61 -0.88 36.97
C GLY A 8 12.99 -0.38 37.31
N LYS A 9 13.43 -0.59 38.56
CA LYS A 9 14.86 -0.51 38.86
C LYS A 9 15.60 -1.48 37.94
N ARG A 10 16.69 -1.02 37.35
CA ARG A 10 17.54 -1.83 36.49
C ARG A 10 17.98 -3.10 37.25
N PRO A 11 18.12 -4.26 36.58
CA PRO A 11 18.61 -5.46 37.23
C PRO A 11 19.95 -5.20 37.93
N LEU A 12 20.08 -5.68 39.17
CA LEU A 12 21.25 -5.42 40.00
C LEU A 12 22.56 -5.82 39.31
N TRP A 13 22.56 -6.96 38.62
CA TRP A 13 23.75 -7.46 37.94
C TRP A 13 24.19 -6.53 36.79
N LEU A 14 23.25 -5.97 36.03
CA LEU A 14 23.57 -4.97 34.99
C LEU A 14 24.17 -3.73 35.63
N SER A 15 23.56 -3.22 36.71
CA SER A 15 24.09 -2.04 37.41
C SER A 15 25.48 -2.29 38.02
N MET A 16 25.75 -3.51 38.53
CA MET A 16 27.10 -3.90 38.98
C MET A 16 28.10 -3.84 37.83
N GLU A 17 27.79 -4.47 36.70
CA GLU A 17 28.69 -4.49 35.55
C GLU A 17 28.90 -3.10 34.93
N GLU A 18 27.89 -2.23 34.96
CA GLU A 18 28.02 -0.83 34.52
C GLU A 18 29.00 -0.05 35.41
N GLN A 19 28.92 -0.24 36.73
CA GLN A 19 29.88 0.38 37.66
C GLN A 19 31.29 -0.20 37.49
N ILE A 20 31.42 -1.51 37.27
CA ILE A 20 32.71 -2.16 36.96
C ILE A 20 33.31 -1.57 35.68
N LEU A 21 32.50 -1.40 34.63
CA LEU A 21 32.94 -0.78 33.38
C LEU A 21 33.38 0.66 33.58
N GLN A 22 32.63 1.46 34.35
CA GLN A 22 32.99 2.85 34.66
C GLN A 22 34.29 2.97 35.48
N HIS A 23 34.63 1.95 36.28
CA HIS A 23 35.80 1.97 37.17
C HIS A 23 36.91 1.02 36.71
N GLU A 24 36.86 0.57 35.45
CA GLU A 24 37.76 -0.42 34.88
C GLU A 24 39.24 -0.07 35.07
N SER A 25 39.64 1.17 34.75
CA SER A 25 41.04 1.60 34.86
C SER A 25 41.60 1.45 36.27
N GLN A 26 40.79 1.73 37.30
CA GLN A 26 41.17 1.61 38.70
C GLN A 26 41.18 0.14 39.17
N LEU A 27 40.23 -0.64 38.66
CA LEU A 27 40.04 -2.06 39.01
C LEU A 27 41.11 -2.97 38.39
N LEU A 28 41.56 -2.67 37.17
CA LEU A 28 42.57 -3.45 36.45
C LEU A 28 44.01 -3.04 36.77
N SER A 29 44.26 -1.80 37.24
CA SER A 29 45.60 -1.32 37.60
C SER A 29 45.96 -1.49 39.09
N GLY A 30 44.97 -1.66 39.96
CA GLY A 30 45.16 -1.70 41.41
C GLY A 30 45.71 -3.02 41.94
N SER A 31 46.68 -2.94 42.87
CA SER A 31 47.17 -4.12 43.62
C SER A 31 46.14 -4.64 44.64
N HIS A 32 45.18 -3.81 45.05
CA HIS A 32 44.13 -4.14 46.04
C HIS A 32 42.73 -3.81 45.49
N PRO A 33 41.90 -4.81 45.16
CA PRO A 33 40.57 -4.58 44.56
C PRO A 33 39.55 -4.00 45.56
N GLU A 34 39.82 -4.08 46.86
CA GLU A 34 38.86 -3.72 47.91
C GLU A 34 38.48 -2.23 47.91
N ALA A 35 39.41 -1.33 47.54
CA ALA A 35 39.10 0.09 47.42
C ALA A 35 38.10 0.36 46.27
N ALA A 36 38.31 -0.30 45.13
CA ALA A 36 37.40 -0.22 43.98
C ALA A 36 36.05 -0.87 44.29
N ILE A 37 36.03 -2.02 44.97
CA ILE A 37 34.80 -2.70 45.40
C ILE A 37 33.97 -1.81 46.33
N LYS A 38 34.60 -1.15 47.31
CA LYS A 38 33.91 -0.22 48.22
C LYS A 38 33.31 0.98 47.48
N GLN A 39 34.04 1.52 46.51
CA GLN A 39 33.58 2.63 45.70
C GLN A 39 32.38 2.24 44.81
N ILE A 40 32.46 1.09 44.14
CA ILE A 40 31.35 0.54 43.34
C ILE A 40 30.14 0.23 44.23
N ALA A 41 30.34 -0.41 45.38
CA ALA A 41 29.27 -0.72 46.33
C ALA A 41 28.57 0.55 46.83
N LYS A 42 29.33 1.62 47.12
CA LYS A 42 28.78 2.93 47.49
C LYS A 42 27.89 3.51 46.38
N GLY A 43 28.34 3.50 45.13
CA GLY A 43 27.52 3.96 44.00
C GLY A 43 26.23 3.16 43.82
N LEU A 44 26.30 1.84 44.02
CA LEU A 44 25.12 0.97 43.99
C LEU A 44 24.17 1.21 45.17
N ASP A 45 24.69 1.54 46.36
CA ASP A 45 23.87 1.92 47.52
C ASP A 45 23.12 3.23 47.28
N GLU A 46 23.79 4.23 46.69
CA GLU A 46 23.19 5.51 46.31
C GLU A 46 22.07 5.33 45.27
N ALA A 47 22.20 4.36 44.36
CA ALA A 47 21.14 3.92 43.45
C ALA A 47 20.03 3.08 44.14
N GLY A 48 20.17 2.81 45.44
CA GLY A 48 19.18 2.13 46.26
C GLY A 48 19.18 0.61 46.13
N TYR A 49 20.31 -0.01 45.78
CA TYR A 49 20.49 -1.46 45.74
C TYR A 49 20.99 -2.07 47.06
N ASN A 50 21.43 -1.25 48.02
CA ASN A 50 21.90 -1.68 49.34
C ASN A 50 22.95 -2.81 49.31
N VAL A 51 23.89 -2.75 48.37
CA VAL A 51 24.96 -3.73 48.17
C VAL A 51 25.90 -3.81 49.38
N SER A 52 26.33 -2.69 49.97
CA SER A 52 27.26 -2.74 51.12
C SER A 52 26.61 -3.27 52.40
N ARG A 53 25.29 -3.13 52.51
CA ARG A 53 24.48 -3.54 53.68
C ARG A 53 23.87 -4.93 53.52
N HIS A 54 24.05 -5.57 52.36
CA HIS A 54 23.51 -6.89 52.06
C HIS A 54 24.62 -7.85 51.64
N GLY A 55 25.04 -8.73 52.56
CA GLY A 55 26.20 -9.62 52.37
C GLY A 55 26.14 -10.45 51.08
N GLY A 56 24.97 -10.97 50.70
CA GLY A 56 24.81 -11.71 49.44
C GLY A 56 25.03 -10.85 48.18
N ASN A 57 24.67 -9.57 48.21
CA ASN A 57 24.87 -8.66 47.07
C ASN A 57 26.33 -8.23 46.98
N LEU A 58 26.97 -8.00 48.12
CA LEU A 58 28.41 -7.73 48.19
C LEU A 58 29.24 -8.91 47.66
N ILE A 59 28.84 -10.14 47.97
CA ILE A 59 29.48 -11.35 47.43
C ILE A 59 29.30 -11.42 45.90
N LYS A 60 28.09 -11.17 45.37
CA LYS A 60 27.85 -11.10 43.92
C LYS A 60 28.75 -10.06 43.22
N LEU A 61 28.88 -8.86 43.81
CA LEU A 61 29.79 -7.82 43.30
C LEU A 61 31.25 -8.29 43.30
N ARG A 62 31.70 -8.92 44.39
CA ARG A 62 33.07 -9.42 44.50
C ARG A 62 33.39 -10.45 43.42
N PHE A 63 32.49 -11.41 43.19
CA PHE A 63 32.68 -12.39 42.10
C PHE A 63 32.76 -11.73 40.73
N ALA A 64 31.88 -10.76 40.42
CA ALA A 64 31.93 -10.03 39.16
C ALA A 64 33.26 -9.26 38.98
N VAL A 65 33.74 -8.60 40.04
CA VAL A 65 35.04 -7.90 40.04
C VAL A 65 36.20 -8.85 39.87
N ASP A 66 36.23 -9.97 40.60
CA ASP A 66 37.28 -10.97 40.51
C ASP A 66 37.35 -11.58 39.11
N ARG A 67 36.19 -11.90 38.53
CA ARG A 67 36.12 -12.41 37.15
C ARG A 67 36.60 -11.38 36.13
N ALA A 68 36.19 -10.11 36.27
CA ALA A 68 36.68 -9.03 35.41
C ALA A 68 38.20 -8.85 35.48
N ARG A 69 38.81 -9.07 36.65
CA ARG A 69 40.27 -9.02 36.83
C ARG A 69 40.96 -10.25 36.22
N GLU A 70 40.36 -11.43 36.37
CA GLU A 70 40.87 -12.68 35.78
C GLU A 70 40.90 -12.59 34.24
N VAL A 71 39.80 -12.12 33.64
CA VAL A 71 39.68 -11.92 32.19
C VAL A 71 40.39 -10.63 31.73
N LYS A 72 40.82 -9.78 32.68
CA LYS A 72 41.44 -8.45 32.46
C LYS A 72 40.57 -7.50 31.65
N LYS A 73 39.25 -7.67 31.72
CA LYS A 73 38.25 -6.93 30.95
C LYS A 73 36.88 -7.07 31.62
N PRO A 74 36.04 -6.04 31.68
CA PRO A 74 34.66 -6.14 32.17
C PRO A 74 33.74 -6.93 31.23
N LEU A 75 32.75 -7.64 31.79
CA LEU A 75 31.75 -8.40 31.02
C LEU A 75 31.02 -7.54 30.00
N LEU A 76 30.57 -6.34 30.41
CA LEU A 76 29.81 -5.46 29.54
C LEU A 76 30.58 -5.01 28.29
N LYS A 77 31.93 -5.06 28.28
CA LYS A 77 32.66 -4.79 27.04
C LYS A 77 32.44 -5.88 25.99
N ASP A 78 32.56 -7.14 26.37
CA ASP A 78 32.33 -8.25 25.45
C ASP A 78 30.86 -8.35 25.08
N PHE A 79 29.97 -8.19 26.06
CA PHE A 79 28.53 -8.21 25.84
C PHE A 79 28.08 -7.11 24.88
N ASN A 80 28.47 -5.85 25.12
CA ASN A 80 28.09 -4.74 24.23
C ASN A 80 28.71 -4.87 22.84
N ALA A 81 29.95 -5.38 22.74
CA ALA A 81 30.57 -5.65 21.46
C ALA A 81 29.76 -6.69 20.66
N ALA A 82 29.40 -7.81 21.29
CA ALA A 82 28.60 -8.85 20.66
C ALA A 82 27.20 -8.37 20.27
N VAL A 83 26.55 -7.55 21.10
CA VAL A 83 25.24 -6.95 20.77
C VAL A 83 25.36 -5.95 19.61
N SER A 84 26.43 -5.15 19.57
CA SER A 84 26.63 -4.13 18.52
C SER A 84 26.89 -4.69 17.13
N THR A 85 27.31 -5.96 17.03
CA THR A 85 27.53 -6.65 15.76
C THR A 85 26.29 -7.32 15.20
N LEU A 86 25.20 -7.38 15.96
CA LEU A 86 23.97 -8.07 15.54
C LEU A 86 23.29 -7.31 14.40
N SER A 87 22.89 -8.04 13.36
CA SER A 87 21.99 -7.56 12.32
C SER A 87 20.52 -7.86 12.65
N LEU A 88 19.58 -7.37 11.83
CA LEU A 88 18.16 -7.69 11.98
C LEU A 88 17.90 -9.19 11.83
N GLU A 89 18.66 -9.86 10.95
CA GLU A 89 18.58 -11.30 10.71
C GLU A 89 19.00 -12.11 11.95
N ASP A 90 20.00 -11.63 12.68
CA ASP A 90 20.48 -12.28 13.91
C ASP A 90 19.44 -12.23 15.04
N VAL A 91 18.61 -11.18 15.08
CA VAL A 91 17.62 -10.93 16.14
C VAL A 91 16.17 -11.11 15.70
N ILE A 92 15.92 -11.79 14.56
CA ILE A 92 14.57 -12.13 14.11
C ILE A 92 13.78 -12.78 15.26
N ASP A 93 14.41 -13.77 15.91
CA ASP A 93 13.97 -14.40 17.14
C ASP A 93 14.90 -14.03 18.30
N PRO A 94 14.51 -13.07 19.16
CA PRO A 94 15.31 -12.63 20.31
C PRO A 94 15.61 -13.74 21.32
N TYR A 95 14.80 -14.79 21.42
CA TYR A 95 15.05 -15.91 22.33
C TYR A 95 16.16 -16.82 21.82
N VAL A 96 16.14 -17.13 20.52
CA VAL A 96 17.22 -17.88 19.87
C VAL A 96 18.52 -17.08 19.87
N ALA A 97 18.43 -15.78 19.56
CA ALA A 97 19.57 -14.86 19.63
C ALA A 97 20.17 -14.81 21.04
N THR A 98 19.32 -14.79 22.08
CA THR A 98 19.75 -14.84 23.48
C THR A 98 20.54 -16.11 23.77
N THR A 99 20.06 -17.28 23.34
CA THR A 99 20.78 -18.54 23.54
C THR A 99 22.14 -18.51 22.84
N LYS A 100 22.22 -18.08 21.58
CA LYS A 100 23.50 -17.96 20.86
C LYS A 100 24.47 -16.99 21.55
N LEU A 101 23.97 -15.86 22.03
CA LEU A 101 24.76 -14.86 22.74
C LEU A 101 25.29 -15.43 24.07
N ILE A 102 24.44 -16.09 24.84
CA ILE A 102 24.84 -16.74 26.09
C ILE A 102 25.80 -17.90 25.83
N ASP A 103 25.61 -18.72 24.80
CA ASP A 103 26.52 -19.83 24.50
C ASP A 103 27.91 -19.34 24.09
N SER A 104 27.99 -18.24 23.34
CA SER A 104 29.26 -17.65 22.91
C SER A 104 30.01 -16.97 24.06
N LEU A 105 29.32 -16.24 24.94
CA LEU A 105 29.94 -15.48 26.03
C LEU A 105 30.02 -16.27 27.34
N GLY A 106 29.14 -17.24 27.56
CA GLY A 106 28.92 -17.92 28.84
C GLY A 106 30.02 -18.88 29.25
N SER A 107 30.92 -19.25 28.34
CA SER A 107 32.16 -19.97 28.69
C SER A 107 33.16 -19.06 29.43
N THR A 108 33.22 -17.79 29.03
CA THR A 108 34.03 -16.74 29.68
C THR A 108 33.27 -16.11 30.85
N TRP A 109 31.96 -15.93 30.73
CA TRP A 109 31.11 -15.20 31.65
C TRP A 109 29.99 -16.10 32.18
N PHE A 110 30.35 -17.09 33.01
CA PHE A 110 29.45 -18.17 33.43
C PHE A 110 28.18 -17.68 34.13
N GLU A 111 28.22 -16.50 34.74
CA GLU A 111 27.07 -15.90 35.40
C GLU A 111 25.96 -15.53 34.40
N LEU A 112 26.27 -15.35 33.10
CA LEU A 112 25.26 -15.19 32.03
C LEU A 112 24.40 -16.43 31.83
N ASN A 113 24.89 -17.63 32.19
CA ASN A 113 24.12 -18.87 32.07
C ASN A 113 23.01 -18.98 33.12
N SER A 114 22.99 -18.09 34.11
CA SER A 114 21.94 -18.06 35.12
C SER A 114 20.58 -17.72 34.52
N ALA A 115 19.55 -18.46 34.93
CA ALA A 115 18.18 -18.22 34.47
C ALA A 115 17.69 -16.79 34.79
N GLU A 116 18.17 -16.20 35.90
CA GLU A 116 17.85 -14.83 36.30
C GLU A 116 18.25 -13.80 35.22
N ARG A 117 19.44 -13.95 34.62
CA ARG A 117 19.95 -12.99 33.62
C ARG A 117 19.34 -13.20 32.24
N ARG A 118 18.81 -14.39 31.94
CA ARG A 118 18.27 -14.70 30.60
C ARG A 118 17.12 -13.77 30.21
N ALA A 119 16.19 -13.50 31.13
CA ALA A 119 15.08 -12.59 30.86
C ALA A 119 15.55 -11.17 30.54
N ASP A 120 16.58 -10.69 31.25
CA ASP A 120 17.16 -9.36 31.03
C ASP A 120 17.90 -9.30 29.68
N VAL A 121 18.63 -10.35 29.30
CA VAL A 121 19.30 -10.44 28.00
C VAL A 121 18.27 -10.48 26.85
N VAL A 122 17.17 -11.23 27.00
CA VAL A 122 16.06 -11.21 26.04
C VAL A 122 15.52 -9.79 25.89
N ALA A 123 15.27 -9.08 27.00
CA ALA A 123 14.76 -7.71 26.96
C ALA A 123 15.72 -6.75 26.24
N ILE A 124 17.04 -6.91 26.45
CA ILE A 124 18.05 -6.14 25.72
C ILE A 124 17.98 -6.44 24.22
N LEU A 125 17.90 -7.71 23.83
CA LEU A 125 17.88 -8.09 22.41
C LEU A 125 16.57 -7.70 21.70
N VAL A 126 15.44 -7.75 22.39
CA VAL A 126 14.16 -7.20 21.88
C VAL A 126 14.30 -5.70 21.62
N LYS A 127 14.92 -4.96 22.55
CA LYS A 127 15.20 -3.55 22.35
C LYS A 127 16.18 -3.31 21.20
N THR A 128 17.24 -4.11 21.07
CA THR A 128 18.19 -4.03 19.95
C THR A 128 17.48 -4.25 18.61
N LYS A 129 16.58 -5.24 18.51
CA LYS A 129 15.75 -5.44 17.31
C LYS A 129 14.94 -4.19 16.98
N LEU A 130 14.29 -3.60 17.97
CA LEU A 130 13.52 -2.37 17.79
C LEU A 130 14.40 -1.20 17.31
N ASP A 131 15.56 -0.99 17.94
CA ASP A 131 16.51 0.06 17.57
C ASP A 131 17.03 -0.12 16.13
N LEU A 132 17.30 -1.37 15.73
CA LEU A 132 17.70 -1.72 14.36
C LEU A 132 16.57 -1.50 13.34
N LEU A 133 15.33 -1.85 13.69
CA LEU A 133 14.15 -1.59 12.84
C LEU A 133 13.92 -0.09 12.65
N ILE A 134 14.03 0.70 13.72
CA ILE A 134 13.92 2.16 13.66
C ILE A 134 15.05 2.74 12.80
N ALA A 135 16.28 2.25 12.95
CA ALA A 135 17.40 2.71 12.13
C ALA A 135 17.17 2.42 10.64
N LYS A 136 16.67 1.21 10.32
CA LYS A 136 16.29 0.83 8.95
C LYS A 136 15.16 1.72 8.43
N ALA A 137 14.11 1.94 9.22
CA ALA A 137 12.98 2.78 8.85
C ALA A 137 13.41 4.22 8.55
N LYS A 138 14.31 4.80 9.35
CA LYS A 138 14.86 6.15 9.13
C LYS A 138 15.72 6.27 7.88
N ALA A 139 16.31 5.17 7.41
CA ALA A 139 17.10 5.15 6.19
C ALA A 139 16.25 5.07 4.91
N LEU A 140 14.96 4.72 5.03
CA LEU A 140 14.04 4.65 3.90
C LEU A 140 13.48 6.04 3.54
N PRO A 141 13.26 6.32 2.24
CA PRO A 141 12.74 7.61 1.81
C PRO A 141 11.23 7.73 2.05
N GLY A 142 10.78 8.96 2.32
CA GLY A 142 9.35 9.28 2.43
C GLY A 142 8.64 8.50 3.54
N ASP A 143 7.45 7.99 3.24
CA ASP A 143 6.59 7.28 4.20
C ASP A 143 6.91 5.78 4.29
N GLU A 144 7.84 5.26 3.48
CA GLU A 144 8.21 3.84 3.44
C GLU A 144 8.77 3.34 4.78
N GLY A 145 9.48 4.20 5.51
CA GLY A 145 9.94 3.88 6.86
C GLY A 145 8.79 3.68 7.85
N ILE A 146 7.75 4.51 7.76
CA ILE A 146 6.56 4.42 8.62
C ILE A 146 5.78 3.15 8.27
N ARG A 147 5.63 2.86 6.97
CA ARG A 147 4.98 1.63 6.47
C ARG A 147 5.64 0.39 7.03
N LEU A 148 6.97 0.28 6.93
CA LEU A 148 7.72 -0.85 7.46
C LEU A 148 7.44 -1.08 8.96
N LEU A 149 7.44 -0.02 9.77
CA LEU A 149 7.20 -0.15 11.21
C LEU A 149 5.76 -0.55 11.55
N VAL A 150 4.78 -0.09 10.77
CA VAL A 150 3.38 -0.50 10.90
C VAL A 150 3.19 -1.96 10.51
N GLU A 151 3.87 -2.43 9.45
CA GLU A 151 3.83 -3.82 9.02
C GLU A 151 4.51 -4.78 10.01
N GLU A 152 5.58 -4.33 10.66
CA GLU A 152 6.23 -5.05 11.77
C GLU A 152 5.45 -4.95 13.10
N GLU A 153 4.22 -4.42 13.08
CA GLU A 153 3.31 -4.32 14.22
C GLU A 153 3.91 -3.56 15.42
N ILE A 154 4.76 -2.57 15.16
CA ILE A 154 5.34 -1.73 16.21
C ILE A 154 4.28 -0.79 16.78
N ASP A 155 4.27 -0.62 18.11
CA ASP A 155 3.32 0.26 18.78
C ASP A 155 3.37 1.70 18.23
N HIS A 156 2.18 2.27 17.97
CA HIS A 156 2.05 3.59 17.34
C HIS A 156 2.74 4.71 18.13
N SER A 157 2.71 4.66 19.47
CA SER A 157 3.36 5.67 20.30
C SER A 157 4.89 5.63 20.17
N VAL A 158 5.45 4.43 19.99
CA VAL A 158 6.87 4.21 19.72
C VAL A 158 7.23 4.73 18.34
N ILE A 159 6.43 4.44 17.30
CA ILE A 159 6.65 4.94 15.94
C ILE A 159 6.66 6.48 15.94
N ILE A 160 5.65 7.12 16.53
CA ILE A 160 5.53 8.58 16.62
C ILE A 160 6.79 9.19 17.25
N SER A 161 7.19 8.66 18.42
CA SER A 161 8.34 9.17 19.16
C SER A 161 9.66 8.93 18.44
N ALA A 162 9.84 7.74 17.85
CA ALA A 162 11.08 7.33 17.21
C ALA A 162 11.30 8.04 15.86
N MET A 163 10.24 8.18 15.07
CA MET A 163 10.27 8.82 13.76
C MET A 163 10.14 10.35 13.84
N GLY A 164 9.70 10.89 14.99
CA GLY A 164 9.52 12.33 15.18
C GLY A 164 8.37 12.90 14.34
N ILE A 165 7.33 12.10 14.11
CA ILE A 165 6.16 12.46 13.30
C ILE A 165 4.96 12.81 14.20
N THR A 166 3.89 13.34 13.61
CA THR A 166 2.63 13.59 14.34
C THR A 166 1.68 12.39 14.24
N GLU A 167 0.68 12.36 15.12
CA GLU A 167 -0.37 11.33 15.09
C GLU A 167 -1.18 11.39 13.79
N GLU A 168 -1.42 12.60 13.26
CA GLU A 168 -2.12 12.81 11.99
C GLU A 168 -1.35 12.19 10.82
N LYS A 169 -0.02 12.38 10.79
CA LYS A 169 0.81 11.79 9.73
C LYS A 169 0.80 10.27 9.78
N LEU A 170 0.86 9.68 10.98
CA LEU A 170 0.75 8.23 11.13
C LEU A 170 -0.62 7.72 10.65
N LYS A 171 -1.72 8.41 11.01
CA LYS A 171 -3.07 8.06 10.55
C LYS A 171 -3.22 8.12 9.04
N GLU A 172 -2.65 9.13 8.38
CA GLU A 172 -2.64 9.26 6.92
C GLU A 172 -2.00 8.02 6.26
N VAL A 173 -0.81 7.64 6.72
CA VAL A 173 -0.08 6.48 6.19
C VAL A 173 -0.85 5.18 6.43
N ILE A 174 -1.42 4.99 7.63
CA ILE A 174 -2.26 3.82 7.93
C ILE A 174 -3.47 3.75 7.00
N ALA A 175 -4.17 4.86 6.78
CA ALA A 175 -5.32 4.90 5.88
C ALA A 175 -4.93 4.55 4.42
N GLN A 176 -3.73 4.98 3.98
CA GLN A 176 -3.21 4.59 2.67
C GLN A 176 -2.92 3.08 2.59
N ILE A 177 -2.27 2.50 3.61
CA ILE A 177 -2.01 1.06 3.69
C ILE A 177 -3.33 0.28 3.66
N GLU A 178 -4.34 0.71 4.42
CA GLU A 178 -5.66 0.08 4.44
C GLU A 178 -6.35 0.13 3.07
N LYS A 179 -6.30 1.27 2.39
CA LYS A 179 -6.84 1.41 1.02
C LYS A 179 -6.16 0.47 0.03
N GLU A 180 -4.84 0.37 0.10
CA GLU A 180 -4.06 -0.54 -0.76
C GLU A 180 -4.35 -2.01 -0.45
N ARG A 181 -4.47 -2.38 0.83
CA ARG A 181 -4.88 -3.74 1.24
C ARG A 181 -6.29 -4.08 0.77
N ALA A 182 -7.23 -3.15 0.89
CA ALA A 182 -8.60 -3.32 0.42
C ALA A 182 -8.65 -3.49 -1.11
N GLU A 183 -7.87 -2.71 -1.85
CA GLU A 183 -7.76 -2.83 -3.29
C GLU A 183 -7.14 -4.17 -3.69
N ARG A 184 -6.06 -4.62 -3.04
CA ARG A 184 -5.49 -5.96 -3.26
C ARG A 184 -6.50 -7.07 -2.97
N ALA A 185 -7.28 -6.96 -1.89
CA ALA A 185 -8.35 -7.91 -1.60
C ALA A 185 -9.44 -7.93 -2.68
N ARG A 186 -9.83 -6.76 -3.20
CA ARG A 186 -10.75 -6.64 -4.34
C ARG A 186 -10.18 -7.34 -5.58
N VAL A 187 -8.92 -7.09 -5.92
CA VAL A 187 -8.24 -7.72 -7.06
C VAL A 187 -8.15 -9.24 -6.90
N ALA A 188 -7.82 -9.73 -5.70
CA ALA A 188 -7.80 -11.16 -5.42
C ALA A 188 -9.18 -11.82 -5.65
N ALA A 189 -10.25 -11.18 -5.19
CA ALA A 189 -11.62 -11.67 -5.41
C ALA A 189 -12.03 -11.61 -6.90
N LEU A 190 -11.52 -10.64 -7.67
CA LEU A 190 -11.73 -10.61 -9.13
C LEU A 190 -11.00 -11.77 -9.81
N LEU A 191 -9.74 -12.03 -9.43
CA LEU A 191 -8.93 -13.12 -9.96
C LEU A 191 -9.52 -14.50 -9.66
N GLU A 192 -10.12 -14.69 -8.49
CA GLU A 192 -10.78 -15.94 -8.12
C GLU A 192 -11.93 -16.31 -9.08
N LYS A 193 -12.71 -15.32 -9.54
CA LYS A 193 -13.81 -15.53 -10.51
C LYS A 193 -13.33 -15.98 -11.89
N VAL A 194 -12.06 -15.73 -12.20
CA VAL A 194 -11.44 -16.05 -13.49
C VAL A 194 -10.23 -16.97 -13.32
N ALA A 195 -10.16 -17.72 -12.21
CA ALA A 195 -8.99 -18.54 -11.88
C ALA A 195 -8.65 -19.57 -12.97
N ASP A 196 -9.68 -20.18 -13.56
CA ASP A 196 -9.59 -21.24 -14.59
C ASP A 196 -9.44 -20.70 -16.02
N LYS A 197 -9.40 -19.38 -16.19
CA LYS A 197 -9.31 -18.72 -17.50
C LYS A 197 -7.87 -18.49 -17.95
N THR A 198 -7.69 -18.15 -19.24
CA THR A 198 -6.37 -17.78 -19.77
C THR A 198 -5.87 -16.47 -19.19
N ASP A 199 -4.57 -16.21 -19.31
CA ASP A 199 -3.98 -14.98 -18.81
C ASP A 199 -4.53 -13.75 -19.56
N GLU A 200 -4.82 -13.85 -20.87
CA GLU A 200 -5.47 -12.76 -21.60
C GLU A 200 -6.87 -12.44 -21.05
N GLU A 201 -7.66 -13.47 -20.72
CA GLU A 201 -9.01 -13.28 -20.19
C GLU A 201 -8.99 -12.73 -18.76
N LYS A 202 -8.04 -13.16 -17.94
CA LYS A 202 -7.81 -12.62 -16.59
C LYS A 202 -7.45 -11.13 -16.66
N VAL A 203 -6.51 -10.78 -17.54
CA VAL A 203 -6.09 -9.39 -17.76
C VAL A 203 -7.24 -8.54 -18.26
N ARG A 204 -7.98 -9.00 -19.28
CA ARG A 204 -9.15 -8.28 -19.81
C ARG A 204 -10.18 -8.02 -18.72
N HIS A 205 -10.51 -9.04 -17.93
CA HIS A 205 -11.45 -8.90 -16.81
C HIS A 205 -10.96 -7.89 -15.76
N LEU A 206 -9.66 -7.83 -15.45
CA LEU A 206 -9.12 -6.85 -14.50
C LEU A 206 -9.14 -5.43 -15.06
N ILE A 207 -8.83 -5.25 -16.35
CA ILE A 207 -8.90 -3.94 -17.03
C ILE A 207 -10.34 -3.42 -17.04
N ASP A 208 -11.32 -4.27 -17.40
CA ASP A 208 -12.75 -3.92 -17.38
C ASP A 208 -13.25 -3.51 -15.98
N ASN A 209 -12.60 -4.00 -14.93
CA ASN A 209 -12.88 -3.65 -13.53
C ASN A 209 -12.01 -2.50 -12.99
N ASN A 210 -11.38 -1.72 -13.88
CA ASN A 210 -10.55 -0.56 -13.58
C ASN A 210 -9.40 -0.85 -12.60
N VAL A 211 -8.76 -2.01 -12.73
CA VAL A 211 -7.59 -2.37 -11.93
C VAL A 211 -6.35 -1.73 -12.56
N ALA A 212 -5.51 -1.09 -11.73
CA ALA A 212 -4.28 -0.47 -12.21
C ALA A 212 -3.29 -1.51 -12.73
N GLU A 213 -2.60 -1.23 -13.85
CA GLU A 213 -1.64 -2.14 -14.50
C GLU A 213 -0.58 -2.70 -13.53
N ALA A 214 -0.05 -1.86 -12.62
CA ALA A 214 0.91 -2.29 -11.62
C ALA A 214 0.38 -3.42 -10.72
N LEU A 215 -0.89 -3.34 -10.30
CA LEU A 215 -1.53 -4.40 -9.51
C LEU A 215 -1.87 -5.63 -10.35
N ILE A 216 -2.17 -5.46 -11.64
CA ILE A 216 -2.37 -6.59 -12.56
C ILE A 216 -1.07 -7.40 -12.67
N LEU A 217 0.07 -6.73 -12.92
CA LEU A 217 1.38 -7.38 -12.98
C LEU A 217 1.73 -8.08 -11.66
N GLU A 218 1.54 -7.39 -10.53
CA GLU A 218 1.86 -7.93 -9.21
C GLU A 218 1.01 -9.16 -8.85
N MET A 219 -0.31 -9.07 -9.01
CA MET A 219 -1.25 -10.05 -8.47
C MET A 219 -1.63 -11.15 -9.45
N ALA A 220 -1.80 -10.82 -10.74
CA ALA A 220 -2.12 -11.82 -11.76
C ALA A 220 -0.88 -12.60 -12.22
N LYS A 221 0.33 -12.14 -11.90
CA LYS A 221 1.62 -12.75 -12.26
C LYS A 221 1.77 -12.99 -13.77
N VAL A 222 1.26 -12.06 -14.55
CA VAL A 222 1.32 -12.09 -16.02
C VAL A 222 2.46 -11.24 -16.54
N ASP A 223 2.97 -11.58 -17.73
CA ASP A 223 3.96 -10.76 -18.40
C ASP A 223 3.34 -9.48 -18.96
N LYS A 224 4.14 -8.40 -18.98
CA LYS A 224 3.72 -7.10 -19.53
C LYS A 224 3.24 -7.19 -20.99
N GLY A 225 3.83 -8.08 -21.78
CA GLY A 225 3.43 -8.30 -23.18
C GLY A 225 1.98 -8.78 -23.32
N VAL A 226 1.45 -9.53 -22.35
CA VAL A 226 0.04 -9.97 -22.33
C VAL A 226 -0.88 -8.78 -22.14
N ILE A 227 -0.53 -7.85 -21.24
CA ILE A 227 -1.30 -6.62 -20.99
C ILE A 227 -1.33 -5.73 -22.22
N GLU A 228 -0.18 -5.53 -22.87
CA GLU A 228 -0.09 -4.73 -24.09
C GLU A 228 -0.92 -5.34 -25.24
N ALA A 229 -0.87 -6.66 -25.41
CA ALA A 229 -1.66 -7.37 -26.42
C ALA A 229 -3.17 -7.23 -26.16
N VAL A 230 -3.62 -7.40 -24.90
CA VAL A 230 -5.03 -7.24 -24.52
C VAL A 230 -5.51 -5.81 -24.73
N ASN A 231 -4.73 -4.81 -24.30
CA ASN A 231 -5.08 -3.40 -24.50
C ASN A 231 -5.23 -3.07 -26.00
N LYS A 232 -4.31 -3.56 -26.83
CA LYS A 232 -4.37 -3.36 -28.28
C LYS A 232 -5.63 -4.01 -28.88
N ALA A 233 -5.93 -5.25 -28.50
CA ALA A 233 -7.14 -5.94 -28.94
C ALA A 233 -8.41 -5.19 -28.51
N MET A 234 -8.47 -4.69 -27.27
CA MET A 234 -9.59 -3.90 -26.76
C MET A 234 -9.75 -2.56 -27.49
N GLU A 235 -8.66 -1.88 -27.83
CA GLU A 235 -8.70 -0.63 -28.60
C GLU A 235 -9.24 -0.87 -30.02
N GLU A 236 -8.83 -1.97 -30.67
CA GLU A 236 -9.34 -2.38 -31.98
C GLU A 236 -10.84 -2.72 -31.92
N GLU A 237 -11.28 -3.47 -30.91
CA GLU A 237 -12.70 -3.77 -30.67
C GLU A 237 -13.55 -2.50 -30.44
N LEU A 238 -12.99 -1.50 -29.75
CA LEU A 238 -13.69 -0.22 -29.50
C LEU A 238 -13.84 0.61 -30.78
N LYS A 239 -12.79 0.66 -31.61
CA LYS A 239 -12.83 1.33 -32.93
C LYS A 239 -13.86 0.67 -33.85
N GLU A 240 -13.92 -0.65 -33.86
CA GLU A 240 -14.91 -1.38 -34.65
C GLU A 240 -16.34 -1.09 -34.17
N LYS A 241 -16.57 -1.09 -32.85
CA LYS A 241 -17.88 -0.70 -32.29
C LYS A 241 -18.27 0.74 -32.66
N GLN A 242 -17.33 1.66 -32.66
CA GLN A 242 -17.57 3.05 -33.09
C GLN A 242 -17.95 3.11 -34.57
N ARG A 243 -17.22 2.41 -35.45
CA ARG A 243 -17.56 2.34 -36.87
C ARG A 243 -18.97 1.80 -37.10
N LEU A 244 -19.33 0.70 -36.43
CA LEU A 244 -20.68 0.12 -36.55
C LEU A 244 -21.76 1.06 -36.03
N ALA A 245 -21.51 1.77 -34.93
CA ALA A 245 -22.44 2.78 -34.42
C ALA A 245 -22.59 3.98 -35.38
N GLU A 246 -21.51 4.41 -36.03
CA GLU A 246 -21.53 5.44 -37.06
C GLU A 246 -22.27 4.98 -38.32
N GLU A 247 -22.06 3.74 -38.77
CA GLU A 247 -22.80 3.15 -39.89
C GLU A 247 -24.28 2.99 -39.58
N GLU A 248 -24.64 2.54 -38.37
CA GLU A 248 -26.04 2.45 -37.95
C GLU A 248 -26.68 3.84 -37.81
N ALA A 249 -25.95 4.82 -37.28
CA ALA A 249 -26.41 6.21 -37.22
C ALA A 249 -26.59 6.79 -38.63
N ALA A 250 -25.68 6.51 -39.56
CA ALA A 250 -25.78 6.92 -40.95
C ALA A 250 -26.95 6.24 -41.67
N ARG A 251 -27.20 4.94 -41.40
CA ARG A 251 -28.37 4.22 -41.93
C ARG A 251 -29.67 4.81 -41.40
N LYS A 252 -29.78 5.03 -40.08
CA LYS A 252 -30.95 5.67 -39.47
C LYS A 252 -31.19 7.07 -40.01
N LYS A 253 -30.11 7.83 -40.26
CA LYS A 253 -30.21 9.15 -40.89
C LYS A 253 -30.73 9.06 -42.32
N LYS A 254 -30.23 8.12 -43.14
CA LYS A 254 -30.73 7.90 -44.51
C LYS A 254 -32.18 7.40 -44.53
N GLU A 255 -32.55 6.48 -43.64
CA GLU A 255 -33.93 5.99 -43.49
C GLU A 255 -34.88 7.14 -43.10
N ALA A 256 -34.46 8.04 -42.21
CA ALA A 256 -35.23 9.22 -41.84
C ALA A 256 -35.29 10.31 -42.92
N GLU A 257 -34.31 10.38 -43.82
CA GLU A 257 -34.30 11.33 -44.94
C GLU A 257 -35.26 10.90 -46.07
N GLY A 258 -35.65 9.62 -46.12
CA GLY A 258 -36.53 9.05 -47.15
C GLY A 258 -35.81 8.84 -48.50
N PRO A 259 -36.52 8.34 -49.52
CA PRO A 259 -35.97 8.20 -50.87
C PRO A 259 -35.46 9.54 -51.42
N ALA A 260 -34.41 9.51 -52.24
CA ALA A 260 -33.96 10.69 -52.97
C ALA A 260 -35.01 11.08 -54.02
N LEU A 261 -35.11 12.37 -54.33
CA LEU A 261 -36.13 12.91 -55.25
C LEU A 261 -36.20 12.17 -56.60
N GLU A 262 -35.04 11.74 -57.10
CA GLU A 262 -34.86 11.03 -58.37
C GLU A 262 -35.31 9.55 -58.31
N ASP A 263 -35.39 8.98 -57.10
CA ASP A 263 -35.80 7.60 -56.83
C ASP A 263 -37.30 7.51 -56.43
N ILE A 264 -38.01 8.64 -56.38
CA ILE A 264 -39.44 8.67 -56.09
C ILE A 264 -40.19 8.41 -57.40
N GLU A 265 -40.93 7.30 -57.45
CA GLU A 265 -41.80 6.98 -58.59
C GLU A 265 -42.86 8.09 -58.79
N PRO A 266 -43.21 8.45 -60.04
CA PRO A 266 -44.13 9.55 -60.33
C PRO A 266 -45.46 9.50 -59.55
N GLU A 267 -46.06 8.31 -59.42
CA GLU A 267 -47.31 8.13 -58.65
C GLU A 267 -47.10 8.44 -57.15
N ALA A 268 -46.01 7.96 -56.56
CA ALA A 268 -45.68 8.23 -55.16
C ALA A 268 -45.27 9.70 -54.94
N MET A 269 -44.66 10.33 -55.94
CA MET A 269 -44.33 11.76 -55.90
C MET A 269 -45.59 12.62 -55.79
N LEU A 270 -46.64 12.28 -56.55
CA LEU A 270 -47.92 12.96 -56.47
C LEU A 270 -48.59 12.76 -55.11
N GLU A 271 -48.61 11.54 -54.58
CA GLU A 271 -49.16 11.26 -53.24
C GLU A 271 -48.43 12.04 -52.13
N TYR A 272 -47.10 12.14 -52.19
CA TYR A 272 -46.32 12.92 -51.24
C TYR A 272 -46.56 14.43 -51.38
N ILE A 273 -46.66 14.96 -52.61
CA ILE A 273 -46.94 16.39 -52.86
C ILE A 273 -48.34 16.76 -52.36
N ASP A 274 -49.34 15.92 -52.60
CA ASP A 274 -50.71 16.11 -52.10
C ASP A 274 -50.75 16.11 -50.56
N SER A 275 -50.04 15.15 -49.94
CA SER A 275 -49.92 15.07 -48.48
C SER A 275 -49.21 16.30 -47.89
N ILE A 276 -48.19 16.83 -48.56
CA ILE A 276 -47.50 18.07 -48.14
C ILE A 276 -48.46 19.26 -48.21
N ARG A 277 -49.22 19.39 -49.30
CA ARG A 277 -50.18 20.50 -49.47
C ARG A 277 -51.28 20.44 -48.42
N GLU A 278 -51.81 19.26 -48.14
CA GLU A 278 -52.77 19.04 -47.06
C GLU A 278 -52.18 19.50 -45.71
N ILE A 279 -50.94 19.12 -45.39
CA ILE A 279 -50.26 19.56 -44.15
C ILE A 279 -50.04 21.08 -44.11
N MET A 280 -49.69 21.71 -45.23
CA MET A 280 -49.50 23.17 -45.33
C MET A 280 -50.81 23.96 -45.25
N GLU A 281 -51.97 23.33 -45.52
CA GLU A 281 -53.28 23.92 -45.25
C GLU A 281 -53.61 23.94 -43.75
N PHE A 282 -53.02 23.04 -42.96
CA PHE A 282 -53.25 22.95 -41.51
C PHE A 282 -52.35 23.86 -40.67
N SER A 283 -51.12 24.16 -41.10
CA SER A 283 -50.21 25.07 -40.40
C SER A 283 -49.32 25.84 -41.37
N ASP A 284 -49.03 27.10 -41.06
CA ASP A 284 -48.11 27.98 -41.77
C ASP A 284 -46.72 28.06 -41.09
N GLN A 285 -46.54 27.40 -39.94
CA GLN A 285 -45.28 27.38 -39.22
C GLN A 285 -44.36 26.27 -39.77
N GLU A 286 -43.24 26.67 -40.38
CA GLU A 286 -42.24 25.75 -40.95
C GLU A 286 -41.86 24.60 -40.01
N LYS A 287 -41.69 24.87 -38.72
CA LYS A 287 -41.31 23.86 -37.73
C LYS A 287 -42.41 22.82 -37.51
N GLU A 288 -43.68 23.24 -37.52
CA GLU A 288 -44.83 22.35 -37.37
C GLU A 288 -45.05 21.54 -38.64
N ILE A 289 -44.94 22.16 -39.83
CA ILE A 289 -45.01 21.49 -41.14
C ILE A 289 -43.95 20.38 -41.21
N ARG A 290 -42.69 20.68 -40.90
CA ARG A 290 -41.60 19.70 -40.90
C ARG A 290 -41.87 18.52 -39.96
N THR A 291 -42.40 18.80 -38.77
CA THR A 291 -42.72 17.77 -37.77
C THR A 291 -43.87 16.87 -38.24
N MET A 292 -44.91 17.46 -38.84
CA MET A 292 -46.06 16.71 -39.37
C MET A 292 -45.67 15.87 -40.59
N CYS A 293 -44.88 16.43 -41.51
CA CYS A 293 -44.39 15.69 -42.68
C CYS A 293 -43.47 14.51 -42.27
N GLU A 294 -42.64 14.69 -41.24
CA GLU A 294 -41.81 13.61 -40.67
C GLU A 294 -42.68 12.50 -40.05
N GLN A 295 -43.74 12.85 -39.31
CA GLN A 295 -44.70 11.88 -38.75
C GLN A 295 -45.49 11.13 -39.83
N SER A 296 -45.75 11.77 -40.97
CA SER A 296 -46.44 11.19 -42.12
C SER A 296 -45.49 10.44 -43.07
N SER A 297 -44.22 10.22 -42.68
CA SER A 297 -43.22 9.51 -43.50
C SER A 297 -42.99 10.13 -44.89
N ILE A 298 -43.15 11.45 -45.01
CA ILE A 298 -42.92 12.19 -46.25
C ILE A 298 -41.41 12.40 -46.43
N PRO A 299 -40.84 12.11 -47.62
CA PRO A 299 -39.41 12.27 -47.88
C PRO A 299 -38.92 13.69 -47.60
N LYS A 300 -37.83 13.81 -46.84
CA LYS A 300 -37.29 15.10 -46.41
C LYS A 300 -36.94 16.01 -47.59
N ALA A 301 -36.47 15.44 -48.70
CA ALA A 301 -36.16 16.17 -49.92
C ALA A 301 -37.38 16.95 -50.45
N LEU A 302 -38.57 16.36 -50.44
CA LEU A 302 -39.80 17.02 -50.86
C LEU A 302 -40.26 18.08 -49.85
N VAL A 303 -40.13 17.79 -48.55
CA VAL A 303 -40.45 18.76 -47.47
C VAL A 303 -39.54 19.99 -47.57
N ASP A 304 -38.24 19.79 -47.82
CA ASP A 304 -37.27 20.88 -47.98
C ASP A 304 -37.60 21.74 -49.21
N ILE A 305 -38.00 21.13 -50.33
CA ILE A 305 -38.44 21.85 -51.54
C ILE A 305 -39.73 22.62 -51.26
N ALA A 306 -40.73 22.00 -50.64
CA ALA A 306 -42.00 22.64 -50.35
C ALA A 306 -41.88 23.87 -49.45
N VAL A 307 -40.95 23.84 -48.49
CA VAL A 307 -40.71 24.97 -47.57
C VAL A 307 -39.84 26.06 -48.20
N SER A 308 -38.83 25.70 -49.01
CA SER A 308 -37.84 26.65 -49.52
C SER A 308 -38.11 27.19 -50.93
N ASP A 309 -38.77 26.40 -51.78
CA ASP A 309 -39.05 26.73 -53.19
C ASP A 309 -40.36 26.08 -53.67
N PRO A 310 -41.52 26.64 -53.28
CA PRO A 310 -42.83 26.10 -53.66
C PRO A 310 -43.05 25.99 -55.17
N ALA A 311 -42.44 26.88 -55.96
CA ALA A 311 -42.55 26.85 -57.42
C ALA A 311 -41.92 25.59 -58.03
N LYS A 312 -40.82 25.08 -57.44
CA LYS A 312 -40.23 23.81 -57.85
C LYS A 312 -41.08 22.60 -57.46
N LEU A 313 -41.87 22.69 -56.38
CA LEU A 313 -42.83 21.65 -56.03
C LEU A 313 -43.90 21.50 -57.12
N ASP A 314 -44.38 22.62 -57.67
CA ASP A 314 -45.34 22.64 -58.79
C ASP A 314 -44.76 22.12 -60.11
N GLU A 315 -43.45 22.32 -60.33
CA GLU A 315 -42.75 21.76 -61.50
C GLU A 315 -42.65 20.23 -61.39
N LEU A 316 -42.27 19.72 -60.22
CA LEU A 316 -42.18 18.28 -59.95
C LEU A 316 -43.53 17.58 -60.08
N GLU A 317 -44.62 18.20 -59.62
CA GLU A 317 -45.96 17.68 -59.79
C GLU A 317 -46.34 17.56 -61.28
N LYS A 318 -46.05 18.57 -62.09
CA LYS A 318 -46.34 18.55 -63.54
C LYS A 318 -45.52 17.49 -64.26
N GLU A 319 -44.24 17.36 -63.91
CA GLU A 319 -43.36 16.33 -64.47
C GLU A 319 -43.82 14.92 -64.09
N ALA A 320 -44.36 14.73 -62.89
CA ALA A 320 -44.90 13.45 -62.44
C ALA A 320 -46.28 13.09 -63.06
N GLN A 321 -47.07 14.08 -63.52
CA GLN A 321 -48.37 13.87 -64.17
C GLN A 321 -48.30 13.45 -65.65
N GLY A 322 -47.13 13.60 -66.30
CA GLY A 322 -46.91 13.23 -67.71
C GLY A 322 -47.12 14.37 -68.71
#